data_AF-F7S8L7-F1
#
_entry.id   AF-F7S8L7-F1
#
_cell.length_a   1.000
_cell.length_b   1.000
_cell.length_c   1.000
_cell.angle_alpha   90.00
_cell.angle_beta   90.00
_cell.angle_gamma   90.00
#
_symmetry.space_group_name_H-M   'P 1'
#
loop_
_entity.id
_entity.type
_entity.pdbx_description
1 polymer ?
#
loop_
_entity_poly.entity_id
_entity_poly.type
_entity_poly.pdbx_seq_one_letter_code
_entity_poly.pdbx_strand_id
1 'polypeptide(L)' 'RDPFARPRARTALPGFYLAGGSAHPGPGLPMAALSGSFAAAAIMADTE' A
#
# COMPACT_ATOMS: atom_id res chain seq x y z
N ARG A 1 14.42 -8.53 -7.78
CA ARG A 1 13.22 -7.68 -7.93
C ARG A 1 13.43 -6.44 -7.08
N ASP A 2 13.47 -5.26 -7.68
CA ASP A 2 13.72 -3.99 -7.00
C ASP A 2 12.64 -3.72 -5.91
N PRO A 3 13.02 -3.45 -4.65
CA PRO A 3 12.08 -3.09 -3.58
C PRO A 3 11.14 -1.93 -3.95
N PHE A 4 11.56 -1.02 -4.82
CA PHE A 4 10.79 0.14 -5.29
C PHE A 4 9.87 -0.17 -6.47
N ALA A 5 10.01 -1.34 -7.11
CA ALA A 5 9.11 -1.79 -8.18
C ALA A 5 7.81 -2.42 -7.66
N ARG A 6 7.59 -2.43 -6.33
CA ARG A 6 6.33 -2.90 -5.74
C ARG A 6 5.24 -1.82 -5.90
N PRO A 7 3.99 -2.20 -6.20
CA PRO A 7 2.87 -1.24 -6.25
C PRO A 7 2.75 -0.47 -4.94
N ARG A 8 2.51 0.84 -5.05
CA ARG A 8 2.17 1.71 -3.90
C ARG A 8 0.73 1.44 -3.45
N ALA A 9 0.34 2.05 -2.33
CA ALA A 9 -0.98 1.82 -1.75
C ALA A 9 -2.14 2.29 -2.64
N ARG A 10 -1.99 3.41 -3.36
CA ARG A 10 -2.99 3.89 -4.33
C ARG A 10 -2.83 3.22 -5.69
N THR A 11 -3.96 2.81 -6.28
CA THR A 11 -4.01 2.36 -7.68
C THR A 11 -4.56 3.46 -8.58
N ALA A 12 -4.59 3.19 -9.89
CA ALA A 12 -5.24 4.08 -10.85
C ALA A 12 -6.78 4.01 -10.78
N LEU A 13 -7.34 3.01 -10.11
CA LEU A 13 -8.79 2.85 -9.93
C LEU A 13 -9.21 3.60 -8.65
N PRO A 14 -10.09 4.62 -8.74
CA PRO A 14 -10.56 5.37 -7.58
C PRO A 14 -11.19 4.44 -6.53
N GLY A 15 -10.82 4.63 -5.26
CA GLY A 15 -11.34 3.81 -4.16
C GLY A 15 -10.73 2.42 -4.04
N PHE A 16 -9.82 2.02 -4.93
CA PHE A 16 -9.13 0.72 -4.86
C PHE A 16 -7.69 0.88 -4.36
N TYR A 17 -7.41 0.28 -3.20
CA TYR A 17 -6.13 0.39 -2.49
C TYR A 17 -5.49 -0.98 -2.26
N LEU A 18 -4.16 -1.00 -2.18
CA LEU A 18 -3.36 -2.22 -2.01
C LEU A 18 -2.65 -2.24 -0.66
N ALA A 19 -2.70 -3.39 0.01
CA ALA A 19 -1.91 -3.71 1.20
C ALA A 19 -1.53 -5.19 1.21
N GLY A 20 -0.41 -5.53 1.85
CA GLY A 20 0.11 -6.89 1.99
C GLY A 20 1.53 -7.05 1.45
N GLY A 21 2.04 -8.29 1.48
CA GLY A 21 3.45 -8.58 1.18
C GLY A 21 3.89 -8.36 -0.28
N SER A 22 2.95 -8.17 -1.20
CA SER A 22 3.20 -7.83 -2.60
C SER A 22 3.18 -6.31 -2.86
N ALA A 23 2.63 -5.52 -1.94
CA ALA A 23 2.64 -4.05 -1.99
C ALA A 23 3.95 -3.50 -1.40
N HIS A 24 4.25 -2.24 -1.71
CA HIS A 24 5.30 -1.50 -1.00
C HIS A 24 4.92 -1.38 0.49
N PRO A 25 5.82 -1.68 1.44
CA PRO A 25 7.28 -1.82 1.29
C PRO A 25 7.78 -3.23 0.94
N GLY A 26 7.02 -4.29 1.22
CA GLY A 26 7.41 -5.65 0.83
C GLY A 26 6.89 -6.78 1.71
N PRO A 27 7.46 -7.99 1.56
CA PRO A 27 7.05 -9.16 2.30
C PRO A 27 7.53 -9.10 3.76
N GLY A 28 6.94 -9.95 4.60
CA GLY A 28 7.19 -10.03 6.04
C GLY A 28 6.09 -9.35 6.85
N LEU A 29 5.76 -9.94 8.01
CA LEU A 29 4.68 -9.46 8.89
C LEU A 29 4.76 -7.94 9.19
N PRO A 30 5.92 -7.38 9.58
CA PRO A 30 6.03 -5.95 9.86
C PRO A 30 5.75 -5.08 8.63
N MET A 31 6.24 -5.49 7.45
CA MET A 31 6.10 -4.72 6.22
C MET A 31 4.67 -4.80 5.67
N ALA A 32 4.03 -5.97 5.76
CA ALA A 32 2.63 -6.13 5.40
C ALA A 32 1.73 -5.27 6.30
N ALA A 33 1.99 -5.24 7.61
CA ALA A 33 1.26 -4.36 8.53
C ALA A 33 1.48 -2.87 8.18
N LEU A 34 2.73 -2.46 7.93
CA LEU A 34 3.06 -1.08 7.55
C LEU A 34 2.38 -0.66 6.23
N SER A 35 2.29 -1.56 5.25
CA SER A 35 1.55 -1.28 4.00
C SER A 35 0.07 -0.98 4.25
N GLY A 36 -0.54 -1.59 5.27
CA GLY A 36 -1.91 -1.30 5.69
C GLY A 36 -2.06 0.14 6.21
N SER A 37 -1.08 0.63 6.98
CA SER A 37 -1.05 2.03 7.42
C SER A 37 -0.96 3.01 6.25
N PHE A 38 -0.20 2.68 5.20
CA PHE A 38 -0.15 3.49 3.98
C PHE A 38 -1.48 3.50 3.23
N ALA A 39 -2.15 2.35 3.12
CA ALA A 39 -3.47 2.26 2.52
C ALA A 39 -4.51 3.07 3.31
N ALA A 40 -4.51 2.98 4.64
CA ALA A 40 -5.39 3.76 5.50
C ALA A 40 -5.16 5.27 5.35
N ALA A 41 -3.89 5.72 5.36
CA ALA A 41 -3.56 7.12 5.14
C ALA A 41 -4.00 7.62 3.75
N ALA A 42 -3.87 6.78 2.72
CA ALA A 42 -4.32 7.11 1.37
C ALA A 42 -5.84 7.22 1.28
N ILE A 43 -6.58 6.32 1.93
CA ILE A 43 -8.04 6.37 2.03
C ILE A 43 -8.47 7.68 2.66
N MET A 44 -7.91 8.02 3.84
CA MET A 44 -8.28 9.24 4.57
C MET A 44 -8.07 10.48 3.69
N ALA A 45 -6.91 10.59 3.05
CA ALA A 45 -6.57 11.72 2.19
C ALA A 45 -7.35 11.79 0.86
N ASP A 46 -7.99 10.69 0.43
CA ASP A 46 -8.87 10.67 -0.76
C ASP A 46 -10.34 10.89 -0.39
N THR A 47 -10.69 10.77 0.90
CA THR A 47 -12.04 10.99 1.44
C THR A 47 -12.24 12.34 2.11
N GLU A 48 -11.16 13.07 2.38
CA GLU A 48 -11.16 14.50 2.76
C GLU A 48 -11.33 15.41 1.53
#